data_AF-A0A813K6P4-F1
#
_entry.id   AF-A0A813K6P4-F1
#
_cell.length_a   1.000
_cell.length_b   1.000
_cell.length_c   1.000
_cell.angle_alpha   90.00
_cell.angle_beta   90.00
_cell.angle_gamma   90.00
#
_symmetry.space_group_name_H-M   'P 1'
#
loop_
_entity.id
_entity.type
_entity.pdbx_description
1 polymer ?
#
loop_
_entity_poly.entity_id
_entity_poly.type
_entity_poly.pdbx_seq_one_letter_code
_entity_poly.pdbx_strand_id
1 'polypeptide(L)'
;MRELLTKRKGVMRLKAERPNTGEIGTWGVKTAAEDLVASRGMASMRVRCLLGRRGSMKSVAMALSKADDEATIDQQWAGLKTSFGHPYRCLVFHLTNHYALIFAWREWLADADPSGQKRLRRQILTSRRGQRPSAWMDFEEVRTILLGWNGYHVLELERLVKEELQVPPEFQPSTRSCPVVENVPA
;
A
#
# COMPACT_ATOMS: atom_id res chain seq x y z
N MET A 1 11.32 10.87 29.78
CA MET A 1 11.83 9.66 30.49
C MET A 1 11.25 8.34 29.94
N ARG A 2 9.94 8.23 29.73
CA ARG A 2 9.27 6.99 29.24
C ARG A 2 9.75 6.52 27.86
N GLU A 3 9.93 7.44 26.91
CA GLU A 3 10.37 7.12 25.54
C GLU A 3 11.79 6.55 25.47
N LEU A 4 12.71 7.07 26.30
CA LEU A 4 14.10 6.63 26.37
C LEU A 4 14.20 5.19 26.93
N LEU A 5 13.33 4.85 27.89
CA LEU A 5 13.22 3.50 28.45
C LEU A 5 12.65 2.50 27.43
N THR A 6 11.69 2.92 26.60
CA THR A 6 11.17 2.10 25.49
C THR A 6 12.25 1.82 24.45
N LYS A 7 12.99 2.85 24.01
CA LYS A 7 14.10 2.69 23.05
C LYS A 7 15.21 1.77 23.61
N ARG A 8 15.56 1.90 24.90
CA ARG A 8 16.53 1.02 25.57
C ARG A 8 16.07 -0.45 25.58
N LYS A 9 14.79 -0.71 25.90
CA LYS A 9 14.23 -2.07 25.82
C LYS A 9 14.28 -2.62 24.40
N GLY A 10 14.00 -1.79 23.40
CA GLY A 10 14.09 -2.20 21.99
C GLY A 10 15.51 -2.57 21.56
N VAL A 11 16.52 -1.77 21.94
CA VAL A 11 17.93 -2.09 21.69
C VAL A 11 18.35 -3.40 22.35
N MET A 12 17.91 -3.66 23.59
CA MET A 12 18.21 -4.92 24.27
C MET A 12 17.57 -6.12 23.56
N ARG A 13 16.34 -5.98 23.06
CA ARG A 13 15.64 -7.01 22.28
C ARG A 13 16.31 -7.31 20.93
N LEU A 14 16.94 -6.31 20.31
CA LEU A 14 17.73 -6.47 19.09
C LEU A 14 19.10 -7.11 19.34
N LYS A 15 19.59 -7.12 20.59
CA LYS A 15 20.87 -7.73 20.98
C LYS A 15 20.73 -9.13 21.58
N ALA A 16 19.50 -9.65 21.70
CA ALA A 16 19.26 -11.00 22.20
C ALA A 16 19.74 -12.06 21.19
N GLU A 17 20.01 -13.28 21.67
CA GLU A 17 20.41 -14.42 20.83
C GLU A 17 19.43 -14.69 19.66
N ARG A 18 18.15 -14.44 19.90
CA ARG A 18 17.11 -14.37 18.86
C ARG A 18 16.55 -12.95 18.81
N PRO A 19 17.11 -12.05 17.97
CA PRO A 19 16.74 -10.66 17.98
C PRO A 19 15.28 -10.46 17.57
N ASN A 20 14.54 -9.66 18.34
CA ASN A 20 13.17 -9.29 17.99
C ASN A 20 13.18 -7.97 17.21
N THR A 21 12.82 -8.05 15.93
CA THR A 21 12.77 -6.90 15.01
C THR A 21 11.44 -6.14 15.06
N GLY A 22 10.49 -6.54 15.92
CA GLY A 22 9.20 -5.87 16.08
C GLY A 22 9.31 -4.41 16.56
N GLU A 23 10.46 -4.02 17.10
CA GLU A 23 10.79 -2.65 17.47
C GLU A 23 11.16 -1.79 16.24
N ILE A 24 11.58 -2.42 15.14
CA ILE A 24 11.79 -1.80 13.82
C ILE A 24 10.55 -2.04 12.96
N GLY A 25 9.47 -1.36 13.32
CA GLY A 25 8.22 -1.38 12.57
C GLY A 25 8.18 -0.33 11.45
N THR A 26 6.96 0.03 11.05
CA THR A 26 6.65 1.08 10.06
C THR A 26 7.43 2.39 10.23
N TRP A 27 7.72 2.81 11.46
CA TRP A 27 8.49 4.03 11.72
C TRP A 27 9.92 3.96 11.16
N GLY A 28 10.57 2.78 11.25
CA GLY A 28 11.92 2.57 10.74
C GLY A 28 11.94 2.59 9.21
N VAL A 29 10.90 2.05 8.57
CA VAL A 29 10.74 2.15 7.11
C VAL A 29 10.58 3.60 6.67
N LYS A 30 9.77 4.39 7.39
CA LYS A 30 9.60 5.82 7.11
C LYS A 30 10.94 6.57 7.22
N THR A 31 11.64 6.45 8.36
CA THR A 31 12.91 7.15 8.57
C THR A 31 13.96 6.71 7.55
N ALA A 32 14.12 5.40 7.32
CA ALA A 32 15.08 4.90 6.34
C ALA A 32 14.77 5.36 4.91
N ALA A 33 13.49 5.46 4.54
CA ALA A 33 13.08 5.99 3.24
C ALA A 33 13.47 7.47 3.08
N GLU A 34 13.18 8.29 4.09
CA GLU A 34 13.52 9.73 4.11
C GLU A 34 15.05 9.94 4.09
N ASP A 35 15.80 9.20 4.90
CA ASP A 35 17.27 9.28 4.95
C ASP A 35 17.93 8.81 3.63
N LEU A 36 17.37 7.77 3.00
CA LEU A 36 17.91 7.22 1.75
C LEU A 36 17.75 8.21 0.59
N VAL A 37 16.60 8.89 0.48
CA VAL A 37 16.44 9.89 -0.58
C VAL A 37 17.31 11.11 -0.35
N ALA A 38 17.47 11.54 0.91
CA ALA A 38 18.35 12.64 1.26
C ALA A 38 19.82 12.32 0.94
N SER A 39 20.32 11.15 1.37
CA SER A 39 21.71 10.73 1.13
C SER A 39 22.03 10.52 -0.35
N ARG A 40 21.03 10.23 -1.19
CA ARG A 40 21.19 10.07 -2.65
C ARG A 40 20.90 11.33 -3.45
N GLY A 41 20.60 12.46 -2.81
CA GLY A 41 20.21 13.69 -3.51
C GLY A 41 18.95 13.53 -4.38
N MET A 42 18.06 12.59 -4.02
CA MET A 42 16.84 12.30 -4.76
C MET A 42 15.70 13.23 -4.31
N ALA A 43 14.64 13.27 -5.11
CA ALA A 43 13.40 13.96 -4.73
C ALA A 43 12.88 13.46 -3.37
N SER A 44 12.34 14.38 -2.56
CA SER A 44 11.82 14.06 -1.24
C SER A 44 10.76 12.97 -1.31
N MET A 45 10.67 12.15 -0.27
CA MET A 45 9.72 11.04 -0.20
C MET A 45 8.83 11.22 1.03
N ARG A 46 7.52 11.01 0.84
CA ARG A 46 6.54 10.96 1.91
C ARG A 46 6.17 9.51 2.15
N VAL A 47 6.20 9.08 3.41
CA VAL A 47 5.70 7.76 3.81
C VAL A 47 4.52 7.93 4.76
N ARG A 48 3.38 7.31 4.42
CA ARG A 48 2.19 7.27 5.28
C ARG A 48 1.64 5.85 5.39
N CYS A 49 0.93 5.57 6.47
CA CYS A 49 0.16 4.34 6.55
C CYS A 49 -1.18 4.53 5.85
N LEU A 50 -1.35 3.78 4.77
CA LEU A 50 -2.55 3.78 3.96
C LEU A 50 -3.64 2.94 4.62
N LEU A 51 -3.34 1.67 4.90
CA LEU A 51 -4.26 0.73 5.57
C LEU A 51 -3.61 0.17 6.83
N GLY A 52 -4.41 0.07 7.89
CA GLY A 52 -3.95 -0.40 9.19
C GLY A 52 -5.10 -0.58 10.15
N ARG A 53 -4.92 -1.42 11.18
CA ARG A 53 -5.93 -1.59 12.23
C ARG A 53 -6.24 -0.25 12.92
N ARG A 54 -7.51 0.03 13.18
CA ARG A 54 -7.94 1.24 13.92
C ARG A 54 -7.21 1.32 15.26
N GLY A 55 -6.57 2.46 15.52
CA GLY A 55 -5.78 2.71 16.73
C GLY A 55 -4.38 2.07 16.73
N SER A 56 -3.93 1.45 15.63
CA SER A 56 -2.58 0.89 15.54
C SER A 56 -1.50 1.97 15.52
N MET A 57 -1.82 3.14 14.96
CA MET A 57 -0.93 4.30 14.88
C MET A 57 -1.70 5.62 15.07
N LYS A 58 -0.98 6.72 15.28
CA LYS A 58 -1.57 8.07 15.41
C LYS A 58 -2.39 8.48 14.18
N SER A 59 -1.96 8.07 12.99
CA SER A 59 -2.63 8.38 11.73
C SER A 59 -2.55 7.19 10.78
N VAL A 60 -3.71 6.73 10.34
CA VAL A 60 -3.92 5.69 9.33
C VAL A 60 -4.98 6.23 8.38
N ALA A 61 -4.68 6.32 7.09
CA ALA A 61 -5.59 6.94 6.12
C ALA A 61 -6.92 6.18 6.01
N MET A 62 -6.86 4.85 6.04
CA MET A 62 -8.01 3.96 6.03
C MET A 62 -7.91 2.96 7.18
N ALA A 63 -8.57 3.28 8.28
CA ALA A 63 -8.55 2.48 9.50
C ALA A 63 -9.47 1.26 9.37
N LEU A 64 -8.92 0.07 9.62
CA LEU A 64 -9.61 -1.20 9.56
C LEU A 64 -10.19 -1.60 10.92
N SER A 65 -11.40 -2.16 10.92
CA SER A 65 -12.02 -2.79 12.08
C SER A 65 -12.63 -4.15 11.71
N LYS A 66 -12.76 -5.02 12.71
CA LYS A 66 -13.55 -6.27 12.58
C LYS A 66 -15.05 -6.00 12.45
N ALA A 67 -15.48 -4.79 12.82
CA ALA A 67 -16.87 -4.35 12.75
C ALA A 67 -17.17 -3.48 11.51
N ASP A 68 -16.23 -3.40 10.56
CA ASP A 68 -16.50 -2.70 9.29
C ASP A 68 -17.56 -3.48 8.49
N ASP A 69 -18.54 -2.78 7.97
CA ASP A 69 -19.55 -3.32 7.05
C ASP A 69 -19.01 -3.42 5.61
N GLU A 70 -19.81 -4.01 4.71
CA GLU A 70 -19.41 -4.20 3.31
C GLU A 70 -19.12 -2.86 2.62
N ALA A 71 -19.93 -1.82 2.85
CA ALA A 71 -19.72 -0.50 2.26
C ALA A 71 -18.37 0.12 2.70
N THR A 72 -17.99 -0.06 3.96
CA THR A 72 -16.69 0.38 4.48
C THR A 72 -15.54 -0.40 3.84
N ILE A 73 -15.71 -1.71 3.67
CA ILE A 73 -14.72 -2.58 2.98
C ILE A 73 -14.55 -2.14 1.52
N ASP A 74 -15.63 -1.77 0.86
CA ASP A 74 -15.63 -1.26 -0.52
C ASP A 74 -14.87 0.06 -0.63
N GLN A 75 -15.09 0.98 0.30
CA GLN A 75 -14.34 2.24 0.36
C GLN A 75 -12.84 2.00 0.60
N GLN A 76 -12.48 1.05 1.47
CA GLN A 76 -11.09 0.71 1.74
C GLN A 76 -10.40 0.09 0.51
N TRP A 77 -11.13 -0.73 -0.26
CA TRP A 77 -10.66 -1.25 -1.53
C TRP A 77 -10.49 -0.13 -2.58
N ALA A 78 -11.48 0.76 -2.70
CA ALA A 78 -11.40 1.90 -3.60
C ALA A 78 -10.21 2.81 -3.27
N GLY A 79 -9.97 3.11 -1.99
CA GLY A 79 -8.82 3.91 -1.57
C GLY A 79 -7.47 3.24 -1.84
N LEU A 80 -7.39 1.89 -1.73
CA LEU A 80 -6.21 1.14 -2.17
C LEU A 80 -5.95 1.33 -3.66
N LYS A 81 -6.98 1.15 -4.51
CA LYS A 81 -6.87 1.33 -5.97
C LYS A 81 -6.47 2.77 -6.33
N THR A 82 -7.08 3.77 -5.70
CA THR A 82 -6.74 5.19 -5.90
C THR A 82 -5.29 5.48 -5.56
N SER A 83 -4.79 4.93 -4.45
CA SER A 83 -3.40 5.10 -4.06
C SER A 83 -2.45 4.39 -5.03
N PHE A 84 -2.76 3.15 -5.41
CA PHE A 84 -1.98 2.36 -6.36
C PHE A 84 -1.91 3.00 -7.75
N GLY A 85 -3.01 3.59 -8.22
CA GLY A 85 -3.09 4.21 -9.56
C GLY A 85 -2.33 5.53 -9.69
N HIS A 86 -1.78 6.07 -8.60
CA HIS A 86 -1.04 7.33 -8.64
C HIS A 86 0.40 7.13 -9.16
N PRO A 87 0.87 7.88 -10.17
CA PRO A 87 2.10 7.60 -10.90
C PRO A 87 3.39 7.69 -10.07
N TYR A 88 3.35 8.37 -8.93
CA TYR A 88 4.51 8.56 -8.04
C TYR A 88 4.39 7.84 -6.70
N ARG A 89 3.46 6.87 -6.60
CA ARG A 89 3.24 6.10 -5.38
C ARG A 89 3.61 4.64 -5.59
N CYS A 90 4.15 4.03 -4.55
CA CYS A 90 4.20 2.58 -4.43
C CYS A 90 3.66 2.15 -3.07
N LEU A 91 3.17 0.91 -3.03
CA LEU A 91 2.57 0.33 -1.84
C LEU A 91 3.45 -0.79 -1.30
N VAL A 92 3.82 -0.69 -0.03
CA VAL A 92 4.57 -1.71 0.69
C VAL A 92 3.65 -2.35 1.73
N PHE A 93 3.40 -3.64 1.58
CA PHE A 93 2.60 -4.42 2.50
C PHE A 93 3.49 -5.10 3.53
N HIS A 94 3.24 -4.83 4.81
CA HIS A 94 3.85 -5.53 5.94
C HIS A 94 3.03 -6.78 6.29
N LEU A 95 3.55 -7.94 5.89
CA LEU A 95 3.05 -9.25 6.27
C LEU A 95 3.69 -9.72 7.58
N THR A 96 3.36 -10.94 8.01
CA THR A 96 3.70 -11.46 9.33
C THR A 96 5.17 -11.31 9.71
N ASN A 97 6.08 -11.62 8.77
CA ASN A 97 7.53 -11.60 8.97
C ASN A 97 8.28 -10.98 7.78
N HIS A 98 7.61 -10.17 6.96
CA HIS A 98 8.16 -9.71 5.69
C HIS A 98 7.47 -8.45 5.16
N TYR A 99 8.23 -7.61 4.46
CA TYR A 99 7.69 -6.48 3.69
C TYR A 99 7.78 -6.79 2.20
N ALA A 100 6.66 -6.73 1.50
CA ALA A 100 6.58 -6.93 0.05
C ALA A 100 5.88 -5.76 -0.63
N LEU A 101 6.20 -5.51 -1.91
CA LEU A 101 5.42 -4.59 -2.71
C LEU A 101 4.04 -5.16 -3.06
N ILE A 102 3.08 -4.27 -3.27
CA ILE A 102 1.88 -4.57 -4.05
C ILE A 102 2.21 -4.19 -5.50
N PHE A 103 2.21 -5.17 -6.39
CA PHE A 103 2.64 -5.02 -7.78
C PHE A 103 1.49 -4.76 -8.75
N ALA A 104 0.30 -5.24 -8.41
CA ALA A 104 -0.91 -5.08 -9.21
C ALA A 104 -2.15 -5.29 -8.33
N TRP A 105 -3.31 -4.93 -8.87
CA TRP A 105 -4.60 -5.33 -8.34
C TRP A 105 -5.47 -5.84 -9.49
N ARG A 106 -6.50 -6.63 -9.15
CA ARG A 106 -7.54 -7.05 -10.08
C ARG A 106 -8.87 -7.19 -9.33
N GLU A 107 -9.96 -6.96 -10.03
CA GLU A 107 -11.30 -7.22 -9.53
C GLU A 107 -12.20 -7.74 -10.64
N TRP A 108 -13.10 -8.65 -10.31
CA TRP A 108 -14.08 -9.20 -11.25
C TRP A 108 -15.27 -9.77 -10.49
N LEU A 109 -16.43 -9.80 -11.14
CA LEU A 109 -17.60 -10.47 -10.60
C LEU A 109 -17.39 -11.98 -10.73
N ALA A 110 -17.25 -12.69 -9.62
CA ALA A 110 -17.11 -14.14 -9.65
C ALA A 110 -18.43 -14.83 -9.99
N ASP A 111 -18.31 -16.08 -10.41
CA ASP A 111 -19.44 -16.96 -10.62
C ASP A 111 -20.30 -17.03 -9.36
N ALA A 112 -21.60 -17.24 -9.58
CA ALA A 112 -22.55 -17.39 -8.50
C ALA A 112 -22.13 -18.58 -7.62
N ASP A 113 -22.15 -18.38 -6.32
CA ASP A 113 -22.00 -19.49 -5.38
C ASP A 113 -23.22 -20.44 -5.45
N PRO A 114 -23.23 -21.57 -4.72
CA PRO A 114 -24.39 -22.48 -4.71
C PRO A 114 -25.71 -21.84 -4.28
N SER A 115 -25.69 -20.65 -3.66
CA SER A 115 -26.88 -19.87 -3.29
C SER A 115 -27.35 -18.92 -4.39
N GLY A 116 -26.67 -18.88 -5.53
CA GLY A 116 -26.98 -18.00 -6.66
C GLY A 116 -26.42 -16.58 -6.52
N GLN A 117 -25.68 -16.29 -5.46
CA GLN A 117 -25.13 -14.95 -5.23
C GLN A 117 -23.80 -14.77 -5.94
N LYS A 118 -23.72 -13.75 -6.79
CA LYS A 118 -22.46 -13.31 -7.40
C LYS A 118 -21.71 -12.40 -6.43
N ARG A 119 -20.44 -12.70 -6.18
CA ARG A 119 -19.58 -11.91 -5.30
C ARG A 119 -18.50 -11.21 -6.09
N LEU A 120 -18.26 -9.93 -5.80
CA LEU A 120 -17.10 -9.23 -6.34
C LEU A 120 -15.82 -9.78 -5.70
N ARG A 121 -14.95 -10.38 -6.51
CA ARG A 121 -13.62 -10.82 -6.08
C ARG A 121 -12.62 -9.69 -6.26
N ARG A 122 -11.80 -9.47 -5.23
CA ARG A 122 -10.83 -8.37 -5.16
C ARG A 122 -9.50 -8.94 -4.71
N GLN A 123 -8.46 -8.75 -5.52
CA GLN A 123 -7.15 -9.33 -5.24
C GLN A 123 -6.01 -8.36 -5.52
N ILE A 124 -4.95 -8.49 -4.75
CA ILE A 124 -3.66 -7.83 -4.99
C ILE A 124 -2.61 -8.85 -5.42
N LEU A 125 -1.69 -8.45 -6.29
CA LEU A 125 -0.49 -9.22 -6.59
C LEU A 125 0.63 -8.79 -5.65
N THR A 126 1.15 -9.73 -4.87
CA THR A 126 2.24 -9.50 -3.92
C THR A 126 3.15 -10.73 -3.81
N SER A 127 4.11 -10.67 -2.89
CA SER A 127 5.05 -11.74 -2.58
C SER A 127 4.72 -12.30 -1.20
N ARG A 128 4.41 -13.61 -1.10
CA ARG A 128 4.29 -14.27 0.23
C ARG A 128 5.65 -14.60 0.84
N ARG A 129 6.66 -14.78 -0.01
CA ARG A 129 8.06 -15.06 0.35
C ARG A 129 8.97 -14.42 -0.70
N GLY A 130 10.14 -13.95 -0.26
CA GLY A 130 11.05 -13.21 -1.14
C GLY A 130 10.39 -11.95 -1.69
N GLN A 131 10.96 -11.37 -2.75
CA GLN A 131 10.50 -10.07 -3.27
C GLN A 131 9.85 -10.15 -4.66
N ARG A 132 9.69 -11.35 -5.24
CA ARG A 132 9.13 -11.49 -6.58
C ARG A 132 7.60 -11.64 -6.56
N PRO A 133 6.86 -10.91 -7.43
CA PRO A 133 5.40 -11.04 -7.52
C PRO A 133 5.04 -12.49 -7.82
N SER A 134 4.34 -13.14 -6.89
CA SER A 134 4.14 -14.60 -6.93
C SER A 134 2.78 -15.05 -6.44
N ALA A 135 1.99 -14.18 -5.82
CA ALA A 135 0.71 -14.54 -5.26
C ALA A 135 -0.35 -13.47 -5.49
N TRP A 136 -1.49 -13.89 -6.05
CA TRP A 136 -2.74 -13.13 -5.96
C TRP A 136 -3.39 -13.43 -4.61
N MET A 137 -3.59 -12.39 -3.79
CA MET A 137 -4.13 -12.48 -2.44
C MET A 137 -5.47 -11.77 -2.37
N ASP A 138 -6.49 -12.44 -1.81
CA ASP A 138 -7.82 -11.86 -1.59
C ASP A 138 -7.74 -10.67 -0.63
N PHE A 139 -8.52 -9.62 -0.91
CA PHE A 139 -8.51 -8.41 -0.08
C PHE A 139 -8.97 -8.70 1.36
N GLU A 140 -9.87 -9.66 1.55
CA GLU A 140 -10.30 -10.14 2.86
C GLU A 140 -9.16 -10.83 3.63
N GLU A 141 -8.26 -11.52 2.93
CA GLU A 141 -7.05 -12.08 3.53
C GLU A 141 -6.09 -10.96 3.94
N VAL A 142 -5.88 -9.96 3.07
CA VAL A 142 -5.09 -8.76 3.40
C VAL A 142 -5.61 -8.10 4.67
N ARG A 143 -6.94 -7.89 4.77
CA ARG A 143 -7.59 -7.34 5.97
C ARG A 143 -7.33 -8.20 7.20
N THR A 144 -7.45 -9.52 7.06
CA THR A 144 -7.23 -10.47 8.16
C THR A 144 -5.81 -10.37 8.69
N ILE A 145 -4.81 -10.28 7.81
CA ILE A 145 -3.41 -10.07 8.18
C ILE A 145 -3.26 -8.74 8.92
N LEU A 146 -3.73 -7.63 8.34
CA LEU A 146 -3.61 -6.30 8.94
C LEU A 146 -4.30 -6.18 10.31
N LEU A 147 -5.42 -6.87 10.50
CA LEU A 147 -6.15 -6.90 11.78
C LEU A 147 -5.49 -7.82 12.81
N GLY A 148 -4.62 -8.74 12.39
CA GLY A 148 -3.96 -9.73 13.24
C GLY A 148 -2.94 -9.13 14.21
N TRP A 149 -2.27 -8.04 13.85
CA TRP A 149 -1.32 -7.35 14.73
C TRP A 149 -1.23 -5.85 14.42
N ASN A 150 -1.08 -5.04 15.47
CA ASN A 150 -1.00 -3.58 15.36
C ASN A 150 0.23 -3.07 14.58
N GLY A 151 1.21 -3.91 14.30
CA GLY A 151 2.37 -3.53 13.48
C GLY A 151 2.17 -3.74 11.98
N TYR A 152 1.15 -4.51 11.57
CA TYR A 152 0.90 -4.80 10.15
C TYR A 152 0.13 -3.66 9.48
N HIS A 153 0.72 -3.15 8.40
CA HIS A 153 0.25 -1.98 7.67
C HIS A 153 0.48 -2.16 6.18
N VAL A 154 -0.33 -1.50 5.37
CA VAL A 154 0.06 -1.10 4.01
C VAL A 154 0.57 0.32 4.10
N LEU A 155 1.84 0.50 3.72
CA LEU A 155 2.49 1.79 3.63
C LEU A 155 2.40 2.30 2.21
N GLU A 156 2.09 3.57 2.08
CA GLU A 156 2.21 4.28 0.82
C GLU A 156 3.47 5.14 0.89
N LEU A 157 4.37 4.90 -0.06
CA LEU A 157 5.55 5.70 -0.28
C LEU A 157 5.30 6.53 -1.53
N GLU A 158 5.46 7.83 -1.41
CA GLU A 158 5.19 8.79 -2.46
C GLU A 158 6.41 9.65 -2.73
N ARG A 159 6.86 9.67 -3.99
CA ARG A 159 7.87 10.63 -4.42
C ARG A 159 7.21 11.99 -4.56
N LEU A 160 7.65 12.94 -3.72
CA LEU A 160 7.25 14.34 -3.80
C LEU A 160 8.06 14.98 -4.93
N VAL A 161 7.43 15.10 -6.09
CA VAL A 161 7.94 15.93 -7.18
C VAL A 161 7.78 17.38 -6.76
N LYS A 162 8.88 18.15 -6.73
CA LYS A 162 8.77 19.60 -6.86
C LYS A 162 8.23 19.87 -8.27
N GLU A 163 7.21 20.71 -8.39
CA GLU A 163 6.72 21.18 -9.68
C GLU A 163 7.85 21.91 -10.41
N GLU A 164 8.68 21.16 -11.15
CA GLU A 164 9.70 21.69 -12.07
C GLU A 164 10.24 20.59 -13.00
N LEU A 165 9.41 19.58 -13.30
CA LEU A 165 9.69 18.70 -14.45
C LEU A 165 8.83 19.22 -15.61
N GLN A 166 9.43 20.08 -16.43
CA GLN A 166 8.97 20.25 -17.81
C GLN A 166 8.83 18.85 -18.40
N VAL A 167 7.60 18.46 -18.75
CA VAL A 167 7.37 17.23 -19.51
C VAL A 167 8.17 17.38 -20.80
N PRO A 168 9.15 16.50 -21.09
CA PRO A 168 9.89 16.55 -22.33
C PRO A 168 8.89 16.56 -23.50
N PRO A 169 9.13 17.36 -24.57
CA PRO A 169 8.17 17.52 -25.65
C PRO A 169 7.68 16.18 -26.22
N GLU A 170 8.53 15.14 -26.20
CA GLU A 170 8.18 13.79 -26.67
C GLU A 170 7.13 13.04 -25.83
N PHE A 171 6.87 13.45 -24.58
CA PHE A 171 5.86 12.85 -23.69
C PHE A 171 4.63 13.73 -23.51
N GLN A 172 4.53 14.85 -24.22
CA GLN A 172 3.31 15.64 -24.25
C GLN A 172 2.25 14.89 -25.08
N PRO A 173 1.00 14.78 -24.59
CA PRO A 173 -0.06 14.12 -25.34
C PRO A 173 -0.21 14.79 -26.71
N SER A 174 -0.03 14.02 -27.78
CA SER A 174 -0.17 14.55 -29.14
C SER A 174 -1.59 15.11 -29.29
N THR A 175 -1.71 16.38 -29.68
CA THR A 175 -2.97 17.05 -29.99
C THR A 175 -3.61 16.56 -31.29
N ARG A 176 -3.27 15.35 -31.76
CA ARG A 176 -3.98 14.72 -32.86
C ARG A 176 -5.41 14.46 -32.39
N SER A 177 -6.29 15.37 -32.79
CA SER A 177 -7.73 15.19 -32.77
C SER A 177 -8.03 13.82 -33.34
N CYS A 178 -8.75 13.01 -32.57
CA CYS A 178 -9.43 11.85 -33.12
C CYS A 178 -10.25 12.34 -34.32
N PRO A 179 -10.09 11.77 -35.53
CA PRO A 179 -10.98 12.10 -36.62
C PRO A 179 -12.40 11.75 -36.17
N VAL A 180 -13.27 12.77 -36.20
CA VAL A 180 -14.71 12.61 -36.04
C VAL A 180 -15.14 11.63 -37.12
N VAL A 181 -15.66 10.48 -36.71
CA VAL A 181 -16.30 9.54 -37.63
C VAL A 181 -17.58 10.24 -38.10
N GLU A 182 -17.56 10.80 -39.29
CA GLU A 182 -18.77 11.32 -39.93
C GLU A 182 -19.74 10.15 -40.13
N ASN A 183 -20.94 10.30 -39.56
CA ASN A 183 -22.05 9.40 -39.80
C ASN A 183 -22.40 9.43 -41.28
N VAL A 184 -22.13 8.33 -42.00
CA VAL A 184 -22.67 8.08 -43.33
C VAL A 184 -24.07 7.48 -43.16
N PRO A 185 -25.14 8.13 -43.67
CA PRO A 185 -26.46 7.55 -43.65
C PRO A 185 -26.65 6.61 -44.85
N ALA A 186 -27.21 5.43 -44.58
CA ALA A 186 -28.07 4.67 -45.50
C ALA A 186 -29.09 3.88 -44.68
#